data_AF-A0A957TMR6-F1
#
_entry.id   AF-A0A957TMR6-F1
#
_cell.length_a   1.000
_cell.length_b   1.000
_cell.length_c   1.000
_cell.angle_alpha   90.00
_cell.angle_beta   90.00
_cell.angle_gamma   90.00
#
_symmetry.space_group_name_H-M   'P 1'
#
loop_
_entity.id
_entity.type
_entity.pdbx_description
1 polymer ?
#
loop_
_entity_poly.entity_id
_entity_poly.type
_entity_poly.pdbx_seq_one_letter_code
_entity_poly.pdbx_strand_id
1 'polypeptide(L)'
;MSLGVTLLVLGLLALLLTHRRRWAVRAAVYGLIILSMVITPLLQTQQVSAFYDGQQTRALEDLSAAAETASALFNPHENPIRSLDHVALANTAAPVASVQPAPAALNLAQAATVCTVTQSSQCDADGLSDQVEIHQLGTFIDDVDTDNDRISDNLEIQPMTVGGQTWYLDPRSADSNGDGLADTIECSTRRNVNDGGTIDTSVTGVVCADTDSDGTPDVYDFDNDGDGVPDSVDSAPFALMTVNDGQFALALSGYESGRSLLVDLMIRPTDDRHLWWANSVLDWPANDLAGQIQRVTDETITDQGDMLLVPVVEITIPYNAANRTRGLPLQTGVAVNSIEATTPRGSVPARCCQTSGTIW
;
A
#
# COMPACT_ATOMS: atom_id res chain seq x y z
N MET A 1 -21.41 41.67 3.08
CA MET A 1 -22.74 41.24 2.60
C MET A 1 -23.12 42.14 1.43
N SER A 2 -23.26 41.59 0.23
CA SER A 2 -23.37 42.37 -1.01
C SER A 2 -24.73 43.09 -1.11
N LEU A 3 -24.74 44.27 -1.76
CA LEU A 3 -25.95 45.08 -2.04
C LEU A 3 -27.12 44.27 -2.64
N GLY A 4 -26.82 43.15 -3.31
CA GLY A 4 -27.83 42.26 -3.90
C GLY A 4 -28.70 41.56 -2.86
N VAL A 5 -28.12 41.13 -1.72
CA VAL A 5 -28.87 40.43 -0.67
C VAL A 5 -29.87 41.38 0.01
N THR A 6 -29.48 42.63 0.22
CA THR A 6 -30.36 43.65 0.83
C THR A 6 -31.55 43.99 -0.06
N LEU A 7 -31.36 44.05 -1.39
CA LEU A 7 -32.46 44.31 -2.33
C LEU A 7 -33.44 43.13 -2.42
N LEU A 8 -32.93 41.89 -2.35
CA LEU A 8 -33.73 40.68 -2.41
C LEU A 8 -34.62 40.53 -1.16
N VAL A 9 -34.07 40.81 0.03
CA VAL A 9 -34.83 40.79 1.29
C VAL A 9 -35.93 41.86 1.31
N LEU A 10 -35.63 43.08 0.85
CA LEU A 10 -36.62 44.14 0.74
C LEU A 10 -37.74 43.80 -0.26
N GLY A 11 -37.39 43.16 -1.38
CA GLY A 11 -38.35 42.66 -2.37
C GLY A 11 -39.30 41.60 -1.80
N LEU A 12 -38.77 40.61 -1.07
CA LEU A 12 -39.58 39.57 -0.41
C LEU A 12 -40.49 40.16 0.68
N LEU A 13 -40.00 41.14 1.45
CA LEU A 13 -40.79 41.85 2.46
C LEU A 13 -41.94 42.64 1.83
N ALA A 14 -41.68 43.36 0.74
CA ALA A 14 -42.72 44.08 -0.01
C ALA A 14 -43.77 43.12 -0.60
N LEU A 15 -43.34 41.94 -1.07
CA LEU A 15 -44.25 40.91 -1.59
C LEU A 15 -45.18 40.36 -0.49
N LEU A 16 -44.64 40.11 0.72
CA LEU A 16 -45.41 39.65 1.88
C LEU A 16 -46.41 40.71 2.36
N LEU A 17 -46.03 42.00 2.33
CA LEU A 17 -46.88 43.10 2.75
C LEU A 17 -48.01 43.39 1.76
N THR A 18 -47.72 43.36 0.45
CA THR A 18 -48.71 43.61 -0.61
C THR A 18 -49.72 42.46 -0.74
N HIS A 19 -49.29 41.22 -0.55
CA HIS A 19 -50.12 40.03 -0.74
C HIS A 19 -50.53 39.35 0.58
N ARG A 20 -50.66 40.13 1.67
CA ARG A 20 -50.92 39.64 3.04
C ARG A 20 -52.15 38.72 3.21
N ARG A 21 -53.12 38.79 2.29
CA ARG A 21 -54.37 38.00 2.33
C ARG A 21 -54.32 36.72 1.50
N ARG A 22 -53.28 36.49 0.69
CA ARG A 22 -53.16 35.29 -0.16
C ARG A 22 -52.23 34.28 0.53
N TRP A 23 -52.81 33.27 1.16
CA TRP A 23 -52.07 32.24 1.91
C TRP A 23 -51.04 31.49 1.04
N ALA A 24 -51.34 31.29 -0.25
CA ALA A 24 -50.43 30.64 -1.21
C ALA A 24 -49.11 31.41 -1.41
N VAL A 25 -49.15 32.74 -1.43
CA VAL A 25 -47.94 33.57 -1.61
C VAL A 25 -47.05 33.52 -0.36
N ARG A 26 -47.67 33.51 0.82
CA ARG A 26 -46.94 33.36 2.10
C ARG A 26 -46.27 31.99 2.21
N ALA A 27 -46.98 30.93 1.84
CA ALA A 27 -46.43 29.58 1.84
C ALA A 27 -45.23 29.44 0.89
N ALA A 28 -45.31 30.01 -0.32
CA ALA A 28 -44.21 29.99 -1.29
C ALA A 28 -42.96 30.74 -0.79
N VAL A 29 -43.13 31.94 -0.22
CA VAL A 29 -42.00 32.72 0.31
C VAL A 29 -41.34 32.04 1.50
N TYR A 30 -42.12 31.47 2.44
CA TYR A 30 -41.54 30.72 3.56
C TYR A 30 -40.84 29.45 3.10
N GLY A 31 -41.40 28.72 2.13
CA GLY A 31 -40.76 27.54 1.55
C GLY A 31 -39.39 27.88 0.93
N LEU A 32 -39.29 29.00 0.20
CA LEU A 32 -38.04 29.42 -0.44
C LEU A 32 -36.98 29.84 0.59
N ILE A 33 -37.37 30.52 1.68
CA ILE A 33 -36.45 30.88 2.77
C ILE A 33 -35.94 29.62 3.48
N ILE A 34 -36.83 28.70 3.87
CA ILE A 34 -36.44 27.46 4.56
C ILE A 34 -35.52 26.62 3.67
N LEU A 35 -35.85 26.48 2.37
CA LEU A 35 -35.02 25.78 1.40
C LEU A 35 -33.62 26.39 1.32
N SER A 36 -33.52 27.72 1.30
CA SER A 36 -32.21 28.41 1.29
C SER A 36 -31.41 28.18 2.59
N MET A 37 -32.09 28.13 3.75
CA MET A 37 -31.43 27.90 5.05
C MET A 37 -30.94 26.47 5.23
N VAL A 38 -31.48 25.50 4.48
CA VAL A 38 -31.04 24.10 4.52
C VAL A 38 -29.97 23.83 3.45
N ILE A 39 -30.17 24.30 2.22
CA ILE A 39 -29.28 24.00 1.09
C ILE A 39 -27.93 24.72 1.20
N THR A 40 -27.91 25.98 1.67
CA THR A 40 -26.67 26.77 1.76
C THR A 40 -25.64 26.18 2.73
N PRO A 41 -25.98 25.78 3.98
CA PRO A 41 -25.00 25.15 4.85
C PRO A 41 -24.55 23.78 4.32
N LEU A 42 -25.43 22.99 3.68
CA LEU A 42 -25.07 21.69 3.09
C LEU A 42 -24.03 21.80 1.96
N LEU A 43 -24.14 22.81 1.10
CA LEU A 43 -23.15 23.08 0.05
C LEU A 43 -21.81 23.55 0.62
N GLN A 44 -21.84 24.32 1.72
CA GLN A 44 -20.62 24.76 2.40
C GLN A 44 -19.90 23.59 3.08
N THR A 45 -20.61 22.62 3.66
CA THR A 45 -20.01 21.45 4.31
C THR A 45 -19.23 20.55 3.33
N GLN A 46 -19.72 20.37 2.09
CA GLN A 46 -19.06 19.56 1.07
C GLN A 46 -17.75 20.18 0.55
N GLN A 47 -17.71 21.51 0.43
CA GLN A 47 -16.49 22.22 0.03
C GLN A 47 -15.42 22.17 1.13
N VAL A 48 -15.85 22.18 2.38
CA VAL A 48 -14.96 22.08 3.54
C VAL A 48 -14.40 20.66 3.69
N SER A 49 -15.19 19.60 3.48
CA SER A 49 -14.66 18.22 3.54
C SER A 49 -13.62 17.97 2.43
N ALA A 50 -13.91 18.35 1.19
CA ALA A 50 -12.97 18.18 0.08
C ALA A 50 -11.65 18.95 0.29
N PHE A 51 -11.69 20.09 0.99
CA PHE A 51 -10.49 20.83 1.37
C PHE A 51 -9.68 20.11 2.46
N TYR A 52 -10.35 19.53 3.47
CA TYR A 52 -9.68 18.74 4.52
C TYR A 52 -9.08 17.44 3.98
N ASP A 53 -9.80 16.74 3.10
CA ASP A 53 -9.30 15.53 2.41
C ASP A 53 -8.05 15.88 1.57
N GLY A 54 -8.06 17.04 0.90
CA GLY A 54 -6.92 17.58 0.14
C GLY A 54 -5.73 18.00 1.01
N GLN A 55 -5.96 18.42 2.26
CA GLN A 55 -4.87 18.72 3.20
C GLN A 55 -4.26 17.45 3.81
N GLN A 56 -5.07 16.43 4.10
CA GLN A 56 -4.57 15.16 4.63
C GLN A 56 -3.74 14.40 3.58
N THR A 57 -4.20 14.36 2.33
CA THR A 57 -3.44 13.75 1.22
C THR A 57 -2.11 14.45 0.99
N ARG A 58 -2.09 15.78 0.96
CA ARG A 58 -0.83 16.55 0.86
C ARG A 58 0.09 16.36 2.05
N ALA A 59 -0.45 16.28 3.27
CA ALA A 59 0.38 16.03 4.46
C ALA A 59 1.00 14.63 4.41
N LEU A 60 0.26 13.63 3.91
CA LEU A 60 0.78 12.27 3.68
C LEU A 60 1.82 12.24 2.55
N GLU A 61 1.58 12.94 1.44
CA GLU A 61 2.55 13.09 0.33
C GLU A 61 3.81 13.85 0.77
N ASP A 62 3.67 14.91 1.56
CA ASP A 62 4.81 15.66 2.12
C ASP A 62 5.59 14.82 3.14
N LEU A 63 4.91 13.97 3.92
CA LEU A 63 5.53 13.00 4.84
C LEU A 63 6.26 11.88 4.07
N SER A 64 5.66 11.34 3.01
CA SER A 64 6.31 10.32 2.18
C SER A 64 7.50 10.90 1.41
N ALA A 65 7.38 12.12 0.86
CA ALA A 65 8.48 12.81 0.22
C ALA A 65 9.60 13.21 1.21
N ALA A 66 9.24 13.52 2.47
CA ALA A 66 10.21 13.75 3.54
C ALA A 66 10.92 12.44 3.96
N ALA A 67 10.20 11.31 3.98
CA ALA A 67 10.79 9.99 4.19
C ALA A 67 11.74 9.61 3.04
N GLU A 68 11.31 9.75 1.78
CA GLU A 68 12.14 9.53 0.57
C GLU A 68 13.39 10.43 0.55
N THR A 69 13.30 11.68 1.02
CA THR A 69 14.48 12.56 1.12
C THR A 69 15.38 12.25 2.31
N ALA A 70 14.85 11.61 3.37
CA ALA A 70 15.63 11.16 4.52
C ALA A 70 16.38 9.85 4.24
N SER A 71 15.78 8.94 3.46
CA SER A 71 16.44 7.72 2.94
C SER A 71 17.41 8.04 1.80
N ALA A 72 17.20 9.12 1.01
CA ALA A 72 18.14 9.57 -0.03
C ALA A 72 19.53 10.04 0.48
N LEU A 73 19.73 10.16 1.80
CA LEU A 73 21.03 10.48 2.39
C LEU A 73 21.83 9.24 2.82
N PHE A 74 21.17 8.10 2.99
CA PHE A 74 21.78 6.84 3.37
C PHE A 74 22.42 6.18 2.14
N ASN A 75 23.62 5.63 2.31
CA ASN A 75 24.30 4.88 1.26
C ASN A 75 24.54 3.46 1.78
N PRO A 76 23.85 2.44 1.24
CA PRO A 76 23.94 1.08 1.75
C PRO A 76 25.31 0.45 1.54
N HIS A 77 26.20 1.07 0.78
CA HIS A 77 27.54 0.57 0.50
C HIS A 77 28.65 1.26 1.30
N GLU A 78 28.31 2.24 2.12
CA GLU A 78 29.26 2.94 2.98
C GLU A 78 28.96 2.65 4.44
N ASN A 79 30.00 2.48 5.24
CA ASN A 79 29.83 2.29 6.68
C ASN A 79 29.09 3.51 7.27
N PRO A 80 27.91 3.32 7.90
CA PRO A 80 27.12 4.41 8.48
C PRO A 80 27.87 5.17 9.58
N ILE A 81 28.81 4.50 10.25
CA ILE A 81 29.71 5.11 11.23
C ILE A 81 31.00 5.55 10.55
N ARG A 82 31.28 6.86 10.57
CA ARG A 82 32.56 7.43 10.16
C ARG A 82 33.55 7.38 11.32
N SER A 83 34.77 6.91 11.07
CA SER A 83 35.87 7.10 12.04
C SER A 83 36.00 8.59 12.38
N LEU A 84 36.04 8.90 13.67
CA LEU A 84 36.15 10.28 14.20
C LEU A 84 37.52 10.93 13.92
N ASP A 85 38.39 10.34 13.10
CA ASP A 85 39.76 10.84 12.89
C ASP A 85 39.86 12.12 12.05
N HIS A 86 38.76 12.64 11.48
CA HIS A 86 38.80 13.76 10.52
C HIS A 86 37.80 14.90 10.73
N VAL A 87 37.30 15.13 11.95
CA VAL A 87 36.60 16.39 12.26
C VAL A 87 37.58 17.36 12.92
N ALA A 88 38.29 18.14 12.09
CA ALA A 88 38.84 19.40 12.55
C ALA A 88 37.66 20.26 13.02
N LEU A 89 37.49 20.36 14.34
CA LEU A 89 36.53 21.25 15.00
C LEU A 89 36.75 22.68 14.49
N ALA A 90 35.98 23.07 13.48
CA ALA A 90 35.69 24.46 13.22
C ALA A 90 34.84 24.95 14.39
N ASN A 91 35.52 25.38 15.46
CA ASN A 91 34.94 26.13 16.56
C ASN A 91 34.36 27.44 16.01
N THR A 92 33.13 27.41 15.51
CA THR A 92 32.26 28.57 15.47
C THR A 92 31.22 28.40 16.55
N ALA A 93 31.61 28.80 17.77
CA ALA A 93 30.69 28.97 18.88
C ALA A 93 29.62 30.01 18.50
N ALA A 94 28.45 29.54 18.09
CA ALA A 94 27.24 30.35 18.09
C ALA A 94 26.74 30.44 19.54
N PRO A 95 26.35 31.64 20.04
CA PRO A 95 25.90 31.77 21.41
C PRO A 95 24.53 31.10 21.57
N VAL A 96 24.47 30.07 22.42
CA VAL A 96 23.21 29.46 22.88
C VAL A 96 22.44 30.51 23.67
N ALA A 97 21.27 30.91 23.16
CA ALA A 97 20.35 31.78 23.85
C ALA A 97 19.80 31.06 25.09
N SER A 98 19.99 31.66 26.26
CA SER A 98 19.45 31.19 27.53
C SER A 98 17.92 31.26 27.54
N VAL A 99 17.25 30.12 27.49
CA VAL A 99 15.80 30.02 27.75
C VAL A 99 15.59 29.86 29.27
N GLN A 100 14.84 30.78 29.87
CA GLN A 100 14.44 30.69 31.29
C GLN A 100 13.42 29.55 31.51
N PRO A 101 13.48 28.81 32.63
CA PRO A 101 12.50 27.77 32.93
C PRO A 101 11.15 28.35 33.38
N ALA A 102 10.06 27.83 32.82
CA ALA A 102 8.70 28.07 33.29
C ALA A 102 8.45 27.32 34.62
N PRO A 103 7.57 27.81 35.53
CA PRO A 103 7.39 27.20 36.83
C PRO A 103 6.51 25.95 36.75
N ALA A 104 6.93 24.95 37.53
CA ALA A 104 6.40 23.60 37.61
C ALA A 104 4.93 23.53 38.08
N ALA A 105 4.16 22.65 37.43
CA ALA A 105 3.05 21.93 38.06
C ALA A 105 2.67 20.68 37.24
N LEU A 106 3.41 19.58 37.41
CA LEU A 106 2.86 18.23 37.33
C LEU A 106 3.73 17.31 38.20
N ASN A 107 3.20 16.90 39.35
CA ASN A 107 3.80 15.85 40.17
C ASN A 107 3.57 14.51 39.46
N LEU A 108 4.56 14.03 38.71
CA LEU A 108 4.65 12.64 38.29
C LEU A 108 5.73 11.97 39.13
N ALA A 109 5.30 11.26 40.18
CA ALA A 109 6.17 10.37 40.94
C ALA A 109 6.43 9.10 40.13
N GLN A 110 7.19 9.26 39.05
CA GLN A 110 7.95 8.26 38.33
C GLN A 110 9.09 9.07 37.73
N ALA A 111 10.16 9.24 38.51
CA ALA A 111 11.41 9.66 37.94
C ALA A 111 11.82 8.51 37.01
N ALA A 112 11.48 8.61 35.73
CA ALA A 112 12.25 7.97 34.69
C ALA A 112 13.69 8.38 34.99
N THR A 113 14.57 7.40 35.15
CA THR A 113 15.99 7.64 35.27
C THR A 113 16.38 8.35 33.98
N VAL A 114 16.49 9.68 34.03
CA VAL A 114 16.91 10.46 32.87
C VAL A 114 18.31 10.01 32.56
N CYS A 115 18.47 9.31 31.45
CA CYS A 115 19.79 8.90 31.03
C CYS A 115 20.63 10.16 30.77
N THR A 116 21.85 10.16 31.32
CA THR A 116 22.73 11.31 31.20
C THR A 116 23.71 11.04 30.07
N VAL A 117 23.55 11.78 28.97
CA VAL A 117 24.44 11.68 27.80
C VAL A 117 25.85 12.15 28.17
N THR A 118 26.82 11.27 27.96
CA THR A 118 28.27 11.47 28.16
C THR A 118 29.00 10.93 26.93
N GLN A 119 30.34 11.05 26.87
CA GLN A 119 31.08 10.51 25.71
C GLN A 119 31.07 8.98 25.61
N SER A 120 30.64 8.26 26.64
CA SER A 120 30.63 6.80 26.68
C SER A 120 29.34 6.23 27.26
N SER A 121 28.27 7.02 27.30
CA SER A 121 26.96 6.51 27.70
C SER A 121 26.37 5.67 26.56
N GLN A 122 25.54 4.71 26.97
CA GLN A 122 24.74 3.83 26.13
C GLN A 122 23.42 3.70 26.89
N CYS A 123 22.47 4.56 26.56
CA CYS A 123 21.27 4.76 27.37
C CYS A 123 20.28 3.60 27.30
N ASP A 124 20.18 2.98 26.13
CA ASP A 124 19.42 1.78 25.79
C ASP A 124 20.25 0.47 25.90
N ALA A 125 21.59 0.60 25.87
CA ALA A 125 22.58 -0.46 25.98
C ALA A 125 22.53 -1.50 24.84
N ASP A 126 22.25 -1.05 23.61
CA ASP A 126 22.27 -1.89 22.39
C ASP A 126 23.68 -2.18 21.83
N GLY A 127 24.68 -1.46 22.34
CA GLY A 127 26.08 -1.55 21.94
C GLY A 127 26.58 -0.36 21.13
N LEU A 128 25.69 0.55 20.74
CA LEU A 128 26.03 1.89 20.27
C LEU A 128 26.25 2.81 21.46
N SER A 129 26.88 3.95 21.18
CA SER A 129 27.01 5.01 22.18
C SER A 129 26.12 6.16 21.78
N ASP A 130 25.56 6.88 22.75
CA ASP A 130 24.67 8.02 22.50
C ASP A 130 25.29 9.05 21.54
N GLN A 131 26.63 9.20 21.57
CA GLN A 131 27.34 10.10 20.67
C GLN A 131 27.28 9.65 19.21
N VAL A 132 27.32 8.35 18.93
CA VAL A 132 27.19 7.77 17.59
C VAL A 132 25.75 7.91 17.11
N GLU A 133 24.79 7.55 17.96
CA GLU A 133 23.36 7.64 17.66
C GLU A 133 22.96 9.08 17.34
N ILE A 134 23.33 10.06 18.18
CA ILE A 134 22.96 11.47 17.96
C ILE A 134 23.69 12.09 16.76
N HIS A 135 24.99 11.82 16.58
CA HIS A 135 25.83 12.61 15.67
C HIS A 135 26.18 11.93 14.35
N GLN A 136 25.93 10.62 14.21
CA GLN A 136 26.28 9.87 12.99
C GLN A 136 25.05 9.19 12.39
N LEU A 137 24.25 8.52 13.21
CA LEU A 137 23.13 7.71 12.72
C LEU A 137 21.80 8.47 12.72
N GLY A 138 21.59 9.35 13.70
CA GLY A 138 20.31 10.02 13.92
C GLY A 138 19.25 9.15 14.58
N THR A 139 19.67 8.09 15.29
CA THR A 139 18.81 7.15 16.02
C THR A 139 18.47 7.62 17.44
N PHE A 140 17.52 6.94 18.09
CA PHE A 140 17.05 7.30 19.43
C PHE A 140 17.88 6.64 20.53
N ILE A 141 18.53 7.47 21.35
CA ILE A 141 19.40 7.01 22.46
C ILE A 141 18.71 6.10 23.50
N ASP A 142 17.39 6.12 23.60
CA ASP A 142 16.61 5.35 24.56
C ASP A 142 15.75 4.25 23.92
N ASP A 143 15.97 3.99 22.62
CA ASP A 143 15.30 2.93 21.87
C ASP A 143 16.34 2.08 21.13
N VAL A 144 16.27 0.77 21.36
CA VAL A 144 17.22 -0.18 20.75
C VAL A 144 16.92 -0.47 19.27
N ASP A 145 15.75 -0.03 18.80
CA ASP A 145 15.14 -0.30 17.49
C ASP A 145 14.35 0.94 17.07
N THR A 146 15.06 1.90 16.51
CA THR A 146 14.58 3.27 16.27
C THR A 146 13.37 3.31 15.33
N ASP A 147 13.33 2.47 14.30
CA ASP A 147 12.25 2.42 13.32
C ASP A 147 11.20 1.33 13.58
N ASN A 148 11.40 0.53 14.63
CA ASN A 148 10.48 -0.47 15.17
C ASN A 148 10.22 -1.65 14.20
N ASP A 149 11.22 -2.02 13.40
CA ASP A 149 11.12 -3.14 12.46
C ASP A 149 11.47 -4.50 13.11
N ARG A 150 12.14 -4.48 14.28
CA ARG A 150 12.66 -5.60 15.10
C ARG A 150 14.10 -6.02 14.82
N ILE A 151 14.86 -5.22 14.11
CA ILE A 151 16.32 -5.28 14.00
C ILE A 151 16.86 -4.11 14.81
N SER A 152 17.79 -4.38 15.72
CA SER A 152 18.36 -3.30 16.54
C SER A 152 19.28 -2.41 15.70
N ASP A 153 19.35 -1.12 16.03
CA ASP A 153 20.19 -0.12 15.36
C ASP A 153 21.64 -0.59 15.19
N ASN A 154 22.23 -1.16 16.24
CA ASN A 154 23.59 -1.71 16.21
C ASN A 154 23.79 -2.88 15.22
N LEU A 155 22.76 -3.68 14.97
CA LEU A 155 22.82 -4.83 14.08
C LEU A 155 22.65 -4.42 12.61
N GLU A 156 21.81 -3.42 12.33
CA GLU A 156 21.57 -2.87 10.99
C GLU A 156 22.85 -2.32 10.35
N ILE A 157 23.66 -1.63 11.15
CA ILE A 157 24.95 -1.09 10.72
C ILE A 157 26.06 -2.15 10.66
N GLN A 158 25.79 -3.42 10.97
CA GLN A 158 26.78 -4.49 10.79
C GLN A 158 26.88 -4.85 9.31
N PRO A 159 28.11 -4.89 8.76
CA PRO A 159 28.30 -5.15 7.34
C PRO A 159 27.86 -6.57 6.99
N MET A 160 27.15 -6.70 5.88
CA MET A 160 26.96 -7.98 5.18
C MET A 160 27.59 -7.92 3.80
N THR A 161 27.92 -9.08 3.23
CA THR A 161 28.52 -9.16 1.89
C THR A 161 27.74 -10.14 1.03
N VAL A 162 27.14 -9.61 -0.03
CA VAL A 162 26.32 -10.33 -1.03
C VAL A 162 26.75 -9.85 -2.41
N GLY A 163 26.84 -10.74 -3.40
CA GLY A 163 27.34 -10.40 -4.74
C GLY A 163 28.79 -9.88 -4.80
N GLY A 164 29.56 -9.98 -3.71
CA GLY A 164 30.89 -9.36 -3.60
C GLY A 164 30.88 -7.87 -3.22
N GLN A 165 29.71 -7.31 -2.92
CA GLN A 165 29.49 -5.94 -2.47
C GLN A 165 29.14 -5.94 -0.97
N THR A 166 29.54 -4.89 -0.24
CA THR A 166 29.14 -4.70 1.16
C THR A 166 27.84 -3.92 1.25
N TRP A 167 26.95 -4.34 2.15
CA TRP A 167 25.64 -3.75 2.38
C TRP A 167 25.44 -3.46 3.89
N TYR A 168 24.63 -2.43 4.17
CA TYR A 168 24.21 -1.97 5.50
C TYR A 168 22.71 -1.63 5.43
N LEU A 169 21.94 -1.84 6.49
CA LEU A 169 20.53 -1.39 6.60
C LEU A 169 20.48 0.04 7.17
N ASP A 170 19.41 0.81 6.89
CA ASP A 170 19.20 2.15 7.46
C ASP A 170 18.42 2.06 8.78
N PRO A 171 19.04 2.32 9.94
CA PRO A 171 18.41 2.21 11.28
C PRO A 171 17.24 3.13 11.59
N ARG A 172 16.74 3.83 10.58
CA ARG A 172 15.64 4.80 10.69
C ARG A 172 14.55 4.50 9.67
N SER A 173 14.68 3.41 8.93
CA SER A 173 13.77 3.00 7.88
C SER A 173 13.53 1.51 7.99
N ALA A 174 12.35 1.15 8.52
CA ALA A 174 11.92 -0.24 8.65
C ALA A 174 11.85 -1.02 7.32
N ASP A 175 11.96 -0.30 6.21
CA ASP A 175 12.04 -0.74 4.82
C ASP A 175 13.15 0.12 4.17
N SER A 176 14.36 -0.42 4.09
CA SER A 176 15.58 0.30 3.73
C SER A 176 15.60 0.71 2.25
N ASN A 177 15.04 -0.10 1.35
CA ASN A 177 14.98 0.16 -0.09
C ASN A 177 13.67 0.84 -0.53
N GLY A 178 12.65 0.84 0.33
CA GLY A 178 11.35 1.48 0.12
C GLY A 178 10.46 0.74 -0.87
N ASP A 179 10.62 -0.58 -1.01
CA ASP A 179 9.86 -1.37 -1.99
C ASP A 179 8.53 -1.90 -1.45
N GLY A 180 8.21 -1.66 -0.17
CA GLY A 180 6.97 -2.10 0.46
C GLY A 180 7.08 -3.37 1.30
N LEU A 181 8.24 -4.02 1.35
CA LEU A 181 8.57 -5.06 2.30
C LEU A 181 9.51 -4.51 3.38
N ALA A 182 9.28 -4.91 4.62
CA ALA A 182 10.14 -4.46 5.72
C ALA A 182 11.42 -5.29 5.77
N ASP A 183 12.52 -4.70 6.22
CA ASP A 183 13.84 -5.34 6.33
C ASP A 183 13.77 -6.65 7.12
N THR A 184 12.99 -6.66 8.20
CA THR A 184 12.74 -7.86 9.01
C THR A 184 11.99 -9.00 8.28
N ILE A 185 11.23 -8.70 7.22
CA ILE A 185 10.55 -9.72 6.41
C ILE A 185 11.58 -10.35 5.45
N GLU A 186 12.32 -9.51 4.74
CA GLU A 186 13.30 -9.90 3.72
C GLU A 186 14.58 -10.49 4.33
N CYS A 187 14.91 -10.05 5.54
CA CYS A 187 16.04 -10.51 6.31
C CYS A 187 15.64 -10.98 7.71
N SER A 188 14.64 -11.85 7.77
CA SER A 188 14.13 -12.43 9.03
C SER A 188 15.20 -13.05 9.95
N THR A 189 16.34 -13.45 9.39
CA THR A 189 17.48 -13.98 10.15
C THR A 189 18.22 -12.92 10.98
N ARG A 190 18.06 -11.63 10.66
CA ARG A 190 18.61 -10.49 11.43
C ARG A 190 17.68 -9.98 12.52
N ARG A 191 16.42 -10.42 12.59
CA ARG A 191 15.53 -10.06 13.69
C ARG A 191 16.16 -10.45 15.04
N ASN A 192 16.44 -9.45 15.88
CA ASN A 192 17.05 -9.67 17.19
C ASN A 192 16.34 -8.89 18.32
N VAL A 193 15.33 -8.08 18.02
CA VAL A 193 14.53 -7.39 19.04
C VAL A 193 13.18 -8.08 19.22
N ASN A 194 12.76 -8.25 20.48
CA ASN A 194 11.46 -8.82 20.81
C ASN A 194 10.40 -7.73 21.07
N ASP A 195 9.13 -8.12 21.22
CA ASP A 195 8.02 -7.19 21.50
C ASP A 195 8.19 -6.35 22.79
N GLY A 196 9.18 -6.67 23.63
CA GLY A 196 9.50 -5.95 24.86
C GLY A 196 10.78 -5.10 24.77
N GLY A 197 11.35 -4.88 23.58
CA GLY A 197 12.56 -4.09 23.37
C GLY A 197 13.84 -4.72 23.92
N THR A 198 13.86 -6.04 24.12
CA THR A 198 15.06 -6.77 24.56
C THR A 198 15.79 -7.36 23.37
N ILE A 199 17.10 -7.14 23.31
CA ILE A 199 18.00 -7.62 22.26
C ILE A 199 18.45 -9.06 22.52
N ASP A 200 18.32 -9.93 21.53
CA ASP A 200 19.02 -11.21 21.43
C ASP A 200 20.42 -11.02 20.85
N THR A 201 21.40 -10.87 21.75
CA THR A 201 22.83 -10.72 21.41
C THR A 201 23.45 -11.93 20.70
N SER A 202 22.73 -13.06 20.53
CA SER A 202 23.24 -14.22 19.80
C SER A 202 23.16 -14.05 18.28
N VAL A 203 22.33 -13.13 17.79
CA VAL A 203 22.20 -12.80 16.36
C VAL A 203 23.37 -11.89 15.95
N THR A 204 24.38 -12.45 15.30
CA THR A 204 25.56 -11.70 14.83
C THR A 204 26.09 -12.27 13.52
N GLY A 205 26.62 -11.42 12.65
CA GLY A 205 27.27 -11.85 11.39
C GLY A 205 26.34 -12.57 10.41
N VAL A 206 25.04 -12.27 10.48
CA VAL A 206 24.02 -12.84 9.61
C VAL A 206 23.96 -12.07 8.30
N VAL A 207 23.83 -12.81 7.20
CA VAL A 207 23.70 -12.27 5.84
C VAL A 207 22.26 -12.51 5.39
N CYS A 208 21.64 -11.48 4.79
CA CYS A 208 20.30 -11.58 4.22
C CYS A 208 20.29 -12.51 2.99
N ALA A 209 19.11 -12.99 2.64
CA ALA A 209 18.94 -13.82 1.44
C ALA A 209 19.20 -12.99 0.16
N ASP A 210 19.38 -13.71 -0.93
CA ASP A 210 19.52 -13.23 -2.31
C ASP A 210 18.77 -14.29 -3.13
N THR A 211 17.46 -14.14 -3.19
CA THR A 211 16.49 -15.19 -3.52
C THR A 211 16.60 -15.62 -4.98
N ASP A 212 16.82 -14.68 -5.90
CA ASP A 212 17.05 -14.95 -7.32
C ASP A 212 18.54 -15.15 -7.69
N SER A 213 19.46 -14.86 -6.76
CA SER A 213 20.91 -14.99 -6.90
C SER A 213 21.53 -14.04 -7.92
N ASP A 214 20.98 -12.84 -8.10
CA ASP A 214 21.53 -11.80 -8.99
C ASP A 214 22.71 -11.01 -8.37
N GLY A 215 22.91 -11.14 -7.06
CA GLY A 215 23.97 -10.47 -6.30
C GLY A 215 23.49 -9.27 -5.47
N THR A 216 22.21 -8.94 -5.53
CA THR A 216 21.52 -7.98 -4.68
C THR A 216 20.84 -8.75 -3.54
N PRO A 217 21.10 -8.41 -2.27
CA PRO A 217 20.37 -9.03 -1.17
C PRO A 217 18.92 -8.59 -1.18
N ASP A 218 18.01 -9.45 -0.73
CA ASP A 218 16.55 -9.23 -0.80
C ASP A 218 16.14 -7.84 -0.27
N VAL A 219 16.66 -7.42 0.89
CA VAL A 219 16.48 -6.07 1.50
C VAL A 219 16.86 -4.85 0.64
N TYR A 220 17.45 -5.07 -0.54
CA TYR A 220 17.81 -4.04 -1.51
C TYR A 220 17.46 -4.42 -2.95
N ASP A 221 16.82 -5.57 -3.16
CA ASP A 221 16.24 -5.96 -4.44
C ASP A 221 14.83 -5.35 -4.55
N PHE A 222 14.34 -5.06 -5.74
CA PHE A 222 12.96 -4.58 -5.95
C PHE A 222 12.06 -5.66 -6.58
N ASP A 223 12.64 -6.83 -6.89
CA ASP A 223 12.00 -8.03 -7.41
C ASP A 223 12.75 -9.25 -6.87
N ASN A 224 12.62 -9.50 -5.57
CA ASN A 224 13.34 -10.51 -4.79
C ASN A 224 13.48 -11.88 -5.47
N ASP A 225 12.45 -12.35 -6.17
CA ASP A 225 12.45 -13.66 -6.82
C ASP A 225 12.71 -13.63 -8.34
N GLY A 226 12.88 -12.44 -8.91
CA GLY A 226 13.23 -12.22 -10.31
C GLY A 226 12.16 -12.69 -11.30
N ASP A 227 10.89 -12.76 -10.90
CA ASP A 227 9.79 -13.18 -11.77
C ASP A 227 9.25 -12.05 -12.67
N GLY A 228 9.72 -10.82 -12.45
CA GLY A 228 9.37 -9.60 -13.16
C GLY A 228 8.25 -8.80 -12.49
N VAL A 229 7.70 -9.25 -11.35
CA VAL A 229 6.73 -8.53 -10.52
C VAL A 229 7.45 -7.80 -9.39
N PRO A 230 7.34 -6.46 -9.31
CA PRO A 230 7.95 -5.74 -8.18
C PRO A 230 7.35 -6.14 -6.84
N ASP A 231 8.20 -6.24 -5.81
CA ASP A 231 7.83 -6.65 -4.44
C ASP A 231 6.62 -5.88 -3.89
N SER A 232 6.58 -4.56 -4.13
CA SER A 232 5.47 -3.66 -3.75
C SER A 232 4.06 -4.12 -4.15
N VAL A 233 3.96 -4.96 -5.19
CA VAL A 233 2.70 -5.45 -5.76
C VAL A 233 2.67 -6.97 -5.90
N ASP A 234 3.73 -7.67 -5.49
CA ASP A 234 3.78 -9.12 -5.56
C ASP A 234 3.05 -9.77 -4.38
N SER A 235 2.20 -10.74 -4.68
CA SER A 235 1.56 -11.58 -3.67
C SER A 235 2.47 -12.71 -3.17
N ALA A 236 3.57 -12.98 -3.86
CA ALA A 236 4.50 -14.06 -3.57
C ALA A 236 5.98 -13.67 -3.76
N PRO A 237 6.46 -12.57 -3.14
CA PRO A 237 7.77 -11.94 -3.43
C PRO A 237 9.01 -12.83 -3.32
N PHE A 238 8.92 -13.98 -2.63
CA PHE A 238 10.06 -14.89 -2.42
C PHE A 238 9.94 -16.19 -3.23
N ALA A 239 9.06 -16.25 -4.24
CA ALA A 239 8.66 -17.51 -4.86
C ALA A 239 8.51 -17.42 -6.38
N LEU A 240 9.65 -17.51 -7.08
CA LEU A 240 9.76 -17.43 -8.54
C LEU A 240 8.59 -18.11 -9.27
N MET A 241 7.77 -17.31 -9.95
CA MET A 241 6.67 -17.80 -10.78
C MET A 241 7.11 -17.98 -12.23
N THR A 242 7.49 -19.21 -12.59
CA THR A 242 7.80 -19.52 -14.00
C THR A 242 6.53 -19.61 -14.85
N VAL A 243 6.40 -18.70 -15.82
CA VAL A 243 5.29 -18.68 -16.79
C VAL A 243 5.32 -19.96 -17.65
N ASN A 244 4.36 -20.87 -17.42
CA ASN A 244 4.17 -22.07 -18.27
C ASN A 244 2.85 -22.00 -19.04
N ASP A 245 2.97 -21.86 -20.37
CA ASP A 245 2.07 -22.31 -21.44
C ASP A 245 0.53 -22.12 -21.28
N GLY A 246 0.08 -21.17 -20.45
CA GLY A 246 -1.32 -20.82 -20.26
C GLY A 246 -2.17 -21.81 -19.46
N GLN A 247 -1.58 -22.88 -18.91
CA GLN A 247 -2.25 -23.82 -18.01
C GLN A 247 -1.31 -24.27 -16.90
N PHE A 248 -1.74 -24.15 -15.65
CA PHE A 248 -1.02 -24.66 -14.49
C PHE A 248 -1.90 -25.60 -13.67
N ALA A 249 -1.26 -26.59 -13.03
CA ALA A 249 -1.95 -27.49 -12.11
C ALA A 249 -1.93 -26.89 -10.70
N LEU A 250 -3.10 -26.46 -10.20
CA LEU A 250 -3.24 -25.99 -8.83
C LEU A 250 -3.36 -27.17 -7.86
N ALA A 251 -2.30 -27.46 -7.11
CA ALA A 251 -2.27 -28.51 -6.08
C ALA A 251 -2.29 -27.89 -4.68
N LEU A 252 -3.46 -27.90 -4.03
CA LEU A 252 -3.64 -27.34 -2.69
C LEU A 252 -3.30 -28.38 -1.62
N SER A 253 -2.51 -27.99 -0.61
CA SER A 253 -2.11 -28.86 0.50
C SER A 253 -2.27 -28.13 1.84
N GLY A 254 -2.14 -28.85 2.97
CA GLY A 254 -2.15 -28.25 4.31
C GLY A 254 -3.50 -27.76 4.83
N TYR A 255 -4.62 -28.08 4.17
CA TYR A 255 -5.95 -27.62 4.58
C TYR A 255 -6.54 -28.41 5.77
N GLU A 256 -7.27 -27.72 6.63
CA GLU A 256 -8.01 -28.34 7.74
C GLU A 256 -9.43 -28.73 7.33
N SER A 257 -9.86 -29.93 7.72
CA SER A 257 -11.24 -30.38 7.46
C SER A 257 -12.27 -29.47 8.13
N GLY A 258 -13.26 -29.02 7.37
CA GLY A 258 -14.36 -28.18 7.86
C GLY A 258 -14.05 -26.69 7.92
N ARG A 259 -12.88 -26.25 7.48
CA ARG A 259 -12.57 -24.83 7.25
C ARG A 259 -12.63 -24.49 5.77
N SER A 260 -12.96 -23.24 5.46
CA SER A 260 -12.85 -22.73 4.09
C SER A 260 -11.39 -22.43 3.80
N LEU A 261 -10.93 -22.79 2.60
CA LEU A 261 -9.63 -22.41 2.08
C LEU A 261 -9.84 -21.22 1.14
N LEU A 262 -9.15 -20.11 1.43
CA LEU A 262 -9.06 -18.97 0.53
C LEU A 262 -7.82 -19.16 -0.35
N VAL A 263 -7.96 -18.90 -1.65
CA VAL A 263 -6.86 -18.92 -2.61
C VAL A 263 -6.92 -17.61 -3.38
N ASP A 264 -5.88 -16.80 -3.23
CA ASP A 264 -5.68 -15.61 -4.03
C ASP A 264 -4.74 -15.95 -5.18
N LEU A 265 -5.09 -15.48 -6.38
CA LEU A 265 -4.34 -15.72 -7.60
C LEU A 265 -4.01 -14.38 -8.23
N MET A 266 -2.72 -14.11 -8.38
CA MET A 266 -2.24 -13.00 -9.20
C MET A 266 -1.85 -13.54 -10.57
N ILE A 267 -2.32 -12.87 -11.63
CA ILE A 267 -2.06 -13.27 -13.01
C ILE A 267 -1.71 -12.01 -13.80
N ARG A 268 -0.57 -12.05 -14.49
CA ARG A 268 -0.15 -11.01 -15.42
C ARG A 268 0.04 -11.57 -16.83
N PRO A 269 -0.14 -10.76 -17.87
CA PRO A 269 0.34 -11.11 -19.20
C PRO A 269 1.87 -11.26 -19.20
N THR A 270 2.41 -12.11 -20.09
CA THR A 270 3.87 -12.25 -20.30
C THR A 270 4.52 -10.98 -20.82
N ASP A 271 3.74 -10.09 -21.45
CA ASP A 271 4.20 -8.77 -21.90
C ASP A 271 3.50 -7.70 -21.07
N ASP A 272 4.26 -7.01 -20.23
CA ASP A 272 3.78 -6.02 -19.27
C ASP A 272 3.09 -4.84 -19.95
N ARG A 273 3.47 -4.57 -21.21
CA ARG A 273 2.81 -3.55 -22.03
C ARG A 273 1.37 -3.94 -22.35
N HIS A 274 0.91 -5.15 -22.05
CA HIS A 274 -0.48 -5.57 -22.19
C HIS A 274 -1.28 -5.46 -20.89
N LEU A 275 -0.68 -5.02 -19.77
CA LEU A 275 -1.42 -4.79 -18.52
C LEU A 275 -2.59 -3.82 -18.73
N TRP A 276 -2.39 -2.76 -19.54
CA TRP A 276 -3.45 -1.78 -19.85
C TRP A 276 -4.53 -2.31 -20.82
N TRP A 277 -4.35 -3.49 -21.41
CA TRP A 277 -5.35 -4.06 -22.31
C TRP A 277 -6.53 -4.64 -21.56
N ALA A 278 -6.37 -4.97 -20.27
CA ALA A 278 -7.46 -5.48 -19.46
C ALA A 278 -8.63 -4.48 -19.44
N ASN A 279 -9.82 -4.95 -19.86
CA ASN A 279 -11.04 -4.16 -20.03
C ASN A 279 -10.94 -2.99 -21.03
N SER A 280 -9.92 -3.00 -21.89
CA SER A 280 -9.81 -2.03 -22.98
C SER A 280 -10.82 -2.35 -24.08
N VAL A 281 -11.35 -1.28 -24.67
CA VAL A 281 -12.19 -1.38 -25.87
C VAL A 281 -11.30 -1.11 -27.07
N LEU A 282 -11.19 -2.10 -27.96
CA LEU A 282 -10.34 -2.09 -29.14
C LEU A 282 -11.18 -1.92 -30.40
N ASP A 283 -10.72 -1.08 -31.32
CA ASP A 283 -11.31 -0.92 -32.66
C ASP A 283 -10.63 -1.88 -33.63
N TRP A 284 -11.40 -2.71 -34.33
CA TRP A 284 -10.84 -3.72 -35.21
C TRP A 284 -10.46 -3.09 -36.56
N PRO A 285 -9.29 -3.45 -37.15
CA PRO A 285 -8.88 -2.86 -38.42
C PRO A 285 -9.90 -3.12 -39.54
N ALA A 286 -10.34 -2.06 -40.22
CA ALA A 286 -11.32 -2.16 -41.31
C ALA A 286 -10.82 -2.99 -42.52
N ASN A 287 -9.51 -3.16 -42.66
CA ASN A 287 -8.87 -3.87 -43.77
C ASN A 287 -8.32 -5.25 -43.39
N ASP A 288 -8.70 -5.80 -42.22
CA ASP A 288 -8.36 -7.18 -41.90
C ASP A 288 -9.25 -8.17 -42.67
N LEU A 289 -8.72 -8.66 -43.79
CA LEU A 289 -9.35 -9.68 -44.63
C LEU A 289 -8.82 -11.10 -44.35
N ALA A 290 -7.81 -11.23 -43.50
CA ALA A 290 -7.12 -12.49 -43.22
C ALA A 290 -7.46 -13.07 -41.84
N GLY A 291 -7.97 -12.25 -40.92
CA GLY A 291 -8.36 -12.63 -39.58
C GLY A 291 -9.68 -13.39 -39.49
N GLN A 292 -9.94 -13.92 -38.29
CA GLN A 292 -11.20 -14.63 -37.97
C GLN A 292 -12.37 -13.68 -37.70
N ILE A 293 -12.09 -12.38 -37.55
CA ILE A 293 -13.07 -11.33 -37.29
C ILE A 293 -12.98 -10.36 -38.46
N GLN A 294 -14.14 -10.03 -39.04
CA GLN A 294 -14.26 -9.05 -40.13
C GLN A 294 -15.29 -8.01 -39.75
N ARG A 295 -14.96 -6.75 -40.01
CA ARG A 295 -15.89 -5.63 -39.82
C ARG A 295 -17.03 -5.74 -40.83
N VAL A 296 -18.27 -5.56 -40.37
CA VAL A 296 -19.46 -5.58 -41.25
C VAL A 296 -19.75 -4.19 -41.84
N THR A 297 -19.37 -3.12 -41.11
CA THR A 297 -19.53 -1.72 -41.51
C THR A 297 -18.24 -0.96 -41.20
N ASP A 298 -17.88 0.03 -42.01
CA ASP A 298 -16.69 0.88 -41.79
C ASP A 298 -16.94 2.04 -40.79
N GLU A 299 -18.12 2.08 -40.18
CA GLU A 299 -18.50 3.10 -39.20
C GLU A 299 -18.02 2.70 -37.81
N THR A 300 -17.03 3.39 -37.25
CA THR A 300 -16.76 3.34 -35.81
C THR A 300 -18.01 3.82 -35.08
N ILE A 301 -18.71 2.91 -34.40
CA ILE A 301 -19.80 3.29 -33.51
C ILE A 301 -19.15 4.18 -32.45
N THR A 302 -19.55 5.44 -32.47
CA THR A 302 -19.07 6.53 -31.60
C THR A 302 -18.64 6.03 -30.22
N ASP A 303 -17.35 6.23 -29.90
CA ASP A 303 -16.72 6.03 -28.59
C ASP A 303 -16.80 4.61 -27.99
N GLN A 304 -17.22 3.61 -28.77
CA GLN A 304 -17.38 2.21 -28.35
C GLN A 304 -16.77 1.32 -29.44
N GLY A 305 -15.47 1.06 -29.36
CA GLY A 305 -14.77 0.18 -30.31
C GLY A 305 -15.39 -1.22 -30.43
N ASP A 306 -14.94 -1.98 -31.43
CA ASP A 306 -15.58 -3.22 -31.87
C ASP A 306 -15.46 -4.40 -30.88
N MET A 307 -14.42 -4.40 -30.03
CA MET A 307 -14.13 -5.49 -29.11
C MET A 307 -13.84 -4.99 -27.71
N LEU A 308 -14.28 -5.73 -26.70
CA LEU A 308 -13.89 -5.56 -25.31
C LEU A 308 -12.98 -6.73 -24.91
N LEU A 309 -11.76 -6.44 -24.47
CA LEU A 309 -10.88 -7.48 -23.94
C LEU A 309 -11.16 -7.68 -22.45
N VAL A 310 -11.84 -8.78 -22.10
CA VAL A 310 -12.08 -9.17 -20.71
C VAL A 310 -11.15 -10.34 -20.36
N PRO A 311 -10.15 -10.16 -19.48
CA PRO A 311 -9.37 -11.29 -18.98
C PRO A 311 -10.29 -12.20 -18.17
N VAL A 312 -10.20 -13.51 -18.42
CA VAL A 312 -10.98 -14.53 -17.69
C VAL A 312 -10.03 -15.62 -17.19
N VAL A 313 -10.31 -16.10 -15.98
CA VAL A 313 -9.65 -17.27 -15.41
C VAL A 313 -10.63 -18.43 -15.53
N GLU A 314 -10.25 -19.47 -16.26
CA GLU A 314 -11.03 -20.70 -16.36
C GLU A 314 -10.48 -21.75 -15.39
N ILE A 315 -11.28 -22.11 -14.38
CA ILE A 315 -10.93 -23.16 -13.42
C ILE A 315 -11.67 -24.45 -13.81
N THR A 316 -10.92 -25.46 -14.25
CA THR A 316 -11.49 -26.78 -14.55
C THR A 316 -11.36 -27.72 -13.36
N ILE A 317 -12.50 -28.21 -12.85
CA ILE A 317 -12.55 -29.11 -11.69
C ILE A 317 -13.02 -30.50 -12.14
N PRO A 318 -12.17 -31.54 -12.12
CA PRO A 318 -12.55 -32.87 -12.56
C PRO A 318 -13.62 -33.49 -11.64
N TYR A 319 -14.74 -33.88 -12.24
CA TYR A 319 -15.83 -34.55 -11.54
C TYR A 319 -15.38 -35.84 -10.83
N ASN A 320 -15.94 -36.11 -9.65
CA ASN A 320 -15.83 -37.40 -8.96
C ASN A 320 -17.12 -37.75 -8.25
N ALA A 321 -17.63 -38.96 -8.52
CA ALA A 321 -18.87 -39.45 -7.95
C ALA A 321 -18.85 -39.58 -6.42
N ALA A 322 -17.68 -39.85 -5.81
CA ALA A 322 -17.49 -39.97 -4.37
C ALA A 322 -17.36 -38.60 -3.67
N ASN A 323 -16.98 -37.55 -4.40
CA ASN A 323 -16.90 -36.18 -3.89
C ASN A 323 -17.26 -35.19 -5.00
N ARG A 324 -18.57 -34.99 -5.20
CA ARG A 324 -19.13 -34.29 -6.36
C ARG A 324 -18.83 -32.80 -6.39
N THR A 325 -18.62 -32.18 -5.23
CA THR A 325 -18.28 -30.75 -5.11
C THR A 325 -16.78 -30.49 -5.10
N ARG A 326 -15.97 -31.52 -4.84
CA ARG A 326 -14.53 -31.37 -4.55
C ARG A 326 -14.22 -30.39 -3.42
N GLY A 327 -15.18 -30.16 -2.52
CA GLY A 327 -15.02 -29.19 -1.42
C GLY A 327 -15.39 -27.75 -1.77
N LEU A 328 -15.88 -27.48 -2.98
CA LEU A 328 -16.39 -26.16 -3.34
C LEU A 328 -17.65 -25.80 -2.53
N PRO A 329 -17.83 -24.52 -2.16
CA PRO A 329 -19.04 -24.05 -1.52
C PRO A 329 -20.24 -24.25 -2.44
N LEU A 330 -21.37 -24.62 -1.86
CA LEU A 330 -22.64 -24.75 -2.57
C LEU A 330 -23.54 -23.57 -2.25
N GLN A 331 -24.23 -23.07 -3.27
CA GLN A 331 -25.31 -22.12 -3.08
C GLN A 331 -26.36 -22.73 -2.14
N THR A 332 -26.85 -21.91 -1.20
CA THR A 332 -27.89 -22.30 -0.25
C THR A 332 -29.07 -22.94 -0.96
N GLY A 333 -29.42 -24.17 -0.58
CA GLY A 333 -30.52 -24.93 -1.17
C GLY A 333 -30.12 -25.93 -2.27
N VAL A 334 -28.86 -25.95 -2.72
CA VAL A 334 -28.35 -26.97 -3.65
C VAL A 334 -27.91 -28.20 -2.86
N ALA A 335 -28.46 -29.38 -3.20
CA ALA A 335 -28.07 -30.63 -2.59
C ALA A 335 -26.83 -31.21 -3.29
N VAL A 336 -25.84 -31.71 -2.55
CA VAL A 336 -24.63 -32.35 -3.12
C VAL A 336 -24.98 -33.47 -4.12
N ASN A 337 -26.05 -34.21 -3.85
CA ASN A 337 -26.49 -35.33 -4.69
C ASN A 337 -27.11 -34.91 -6.03
N SER A 338 -27.46 -33.62 -6.22
CA SER A 338 -28.00 -33.12 -7.49
C SER A 338 -26.93 -32.67 -8.48
N ILE A 339 -25.64 -32.76 -8.12
CA ILE A 339 -24.52 -32.41 -9.00
C ILE A 339 -24.21 -33.60 -9.90
N GLU A 340 -24.23 -33.40 -11.22
CA GLU A 340 -23.94 -34.41 -12.22
C GLU A 340 -22.83 -33.92 -13.16
N ALA A 341 -22.04 -34.85 -13.70
CA ALA A 341 -21.02 -34.51 -14.68
C ALA A 341 -21.68 -34.13 -16.01
N THR A 342 -21.53 -32.88 -16.45
CA THR A 342 -21.79 -32.50 -17.83
C THR A 342 -20.53 -32.79 -18.64
N THR A 343 -20.67 -33.60 -19.70
CA THR A 343 -19.59 -33.72 -20.70
C THR A 343 -19.51 -32.39 -21.45
N PRO A 344 -18.33 -31.78 -21.62
CA PRO A 344 -18.18 -30.67 -22.55
C PRO A 344 -18.62 -31.19 -23.92
N ARG A 345 -19.70 -30.64 -24.49
CA ARG A 345 -19.97 -30.83 -25.92
C ARG A 345 -18.76 -30.23 -26.63
N GLY A 346 -18.04 -31.09 -27.36
CA GLY A 346 -16.71 -30.80 -27.86
C GLY A 346 -16.56 -29.47 -28.57
N SER A 347 -15.32 -28.99 -28.60
CA SER A 347 -14.74 -28.05 -29.56
C SER A 347 -15.59 -27.88 -30.84
N VAL A 348 -16.47 -26.88 -30.84
CA VAL A 348 -17.08 -26.29 -32.01
C VAL A 348 -16.94 -24.77 -31.86
N PRO A 349 -16.36 -24.07 -32.85
CA PRO A 349 -16.10 -22.64 -32.73
C PRO A 349 -17.42 -21.86 -32.66
N ALA A 350 -17.46 -20.92 -31.71
CA ALA A 350 -18.40 -19.81 -31.54
C ALA A 350 -19.82 -19.98 -32.11
N ARG A 351 -20.81 -20.25 -31.23
CA ARG A 351 -22.18 -19.71 -31.37
C ARG A 351 -22.82 -19.43 -30.01
N CYS A 352 -23.34 -18.21 -29.89
CA CYS A 352 -24.07 -17.62 -28.76
C CYS A 352 -25.19 -18.46 -28.12
N CYS A 353 -25.43 -18.12 -26.84
CA CYS A 353 -26.66 -18.27 -26.03
C CYS A 353 -27.09 -19.68 -25.59
N GLN A 354 -26.83 -20.06 -24.33
CA GLN A 354 -27.77 -20.03 -23.18
C GLN A 354 -27.37 -21.00 -22.05
N THR A 355 -27.23 -20.41 -20.84
CA THR A 355 -27.42 -20.90 -19.45
C THR A 355 -27.54 -22.39 -19.12
N SER A 356 -26.77 -22.86 -18.13
CA SER A 356 -27.26 -23.09 -16.75
C SER A 356 -26.18 -23.70 -15.84
N GLY A 357 -25.94 -23.06 -14.69
CA GLY A 357 -25.15 -23.61 -13.58
C GLY A 357 -23.93 -22.76 -13.23
N THR A 358 -24.14 -21.66 -12.50
CA THR A 358 -23.05 -20.87 -11.93
C THR A 358 -22.54 -21.59 -10.67
N ILE A 359 -21.30 -22.06 -10.72
CA ILE A 359 -20.49 -22.34 -9.54
C ILE A 359 -19.73 -21.03 -9.28
N TRP A 360 -19.89 -20.44 -8.10
CA TRP A 360 -19.07 -19.32 -7.64
C TRP A 360 -17.89 -19.85 -6.87
#